data_AF-A0A699RG51-F1
#
_entry.id   AF-A0A699RG51-F1
#
_cell.length_a   1.000
_cell.length_b   1.000
_cell.length_c   1.000
_cell.angle_alpha   90.00
_cell.angle_beta   90.00
_cell.angle_gamma   90.00
#
_symmetry.space_group_name_H-M   'P 1'
#
loop_
_entity.id
_entity.type
_entity.pdbx_description
1 polymer ?
#
loop_
_entity_poly.entity_id
_entity_poly.type
_entity_poly.pdbx_seq_one_letter_code
_entity_poly.pdbx_strand_id
1 'polypeptide(L)'
;MVNTRTDTDLSAAVQNALQALLPQIREEIREEFRSGSGSSNAGGNPPPVTIHTWLERFNKQKPHSFEKATVPVDAENWISHMEKIFDVMGCEDDFKTILAVYKFVGNALAWWKAYKQAKGGDEWLVTVTWADFKKLFFL
;
A
#
# COMPACT_ATOMS: atom_id res chain seq x y z
N MET A 1 33.02 -41.59 -33.23
CA MET A 1 33.92 -40.57 -32.63
C MET A 1 33.55 -39.20 -33.17
N VAL A 2 32.38 -38.68 -32.79
CA VAL A 2 31.87 -37.35 -33.16
C VAL A 2 31.16 -36.86 -31.90
N ASN A 3 31.61 -35.74 -31.32
CA ASN A 3 30.80 -34.84 -30.46
C ASN A 3 31.59 -33.73 -29.75
N THR A 4 32.92 -33.64 -29.89
CA THR A 4 33.71 -32.61 -29.18
C THR A 4 33.69 -31.23 -29.84
N ARG A 5 33.59 -31.15 -31.17
CA ARG A 5 33.70 -29.87 -31.90
C ARG A 5 32.42 -29.02 -31.79
N THR A 6 31.26 -29.66 -31.86
CA THR A 6 29.94 -29.02 -31.75
C THR A 6 29.65 -28.49 -30.34
N ASP A 7 30.13 -29.18 -29.31
CA ASP A 7 29.98 -28.76 -27.91
C ASP A 7 30.84 -27.52 -27.60
N THR A 8 32.04 -27.46 -28.18
CA THR A 8 32.94 -26.31 -28.05
C THR A 8 32.36 -25.05 -28.72
N ASP A 9 31.78 -25.19 -29.92
CA ASP A 9 31.17 -24.06 -30.63
C ASP A 9 29.89 -23.56 -29.92
N LEU A 10 29.10 -24.48 -29.35
CA LEU A 10 27.93 -24.12 -28.54
C LEU A 10 28.33 -23.40 -27.24
N SER A 11 29.38 -23.89 -26.56
CA SER A 11 29.91 -23.27 -25.34
C SER A 11 30.45 -21.87 -25.61
N ALA A 12 31.18 -21.67 -26.71
CA ALA A 12 31.68 -20.36 -27.11
C ALA A 12 30.54 -19.38 -27.45
N ALA A 13 29.48 -19.86 -28.11
CA ALA A 13 28.30 -19.04 -28.43
C ALA A 13 27.56 -18.60 -27.15
N VAL A 14 27.39 -19.51 -26.18
CA VAL A 14 26.76 -19.20 -24.89
C VAL A 14 27.61 -18.21 -24.08
N GLN A 15 28.94 -18.39 -24.04
CA GLN A 15 29.82 -17.46 -23.35
C GLN A 15 29.81 -16.06 -23.99
N ASN A 16 29.84 -15.97 -25.32
CA ASN A 16 29.76 -14.68 -26.01
C ASN A 16 28.41 -13.99 -25.78
N ALA A 17 27.31 -14.74 -25.82
CA ALA A 17 25.98 -14.20 -25.52
C ALA A 17 25.89 -13.68 -24.07
N LEU A 18 26.45 -14.42 -23.11
CA LEU A 18 26.47 -14.01 -21.71
C LEU A 18 27.32 -12.74 -21.51
N GLN A 19 28.48 -12.65 -22.15
CA GLN A 19 29.33 -11.45 -22.10
C GLN A 19 28.69 -10.22 -22.73
N ALA A 20 27.90 -10.40 -23.79
CA ALA A 20 27.16 -9.31 -24.43
C ALA A 20 25.98 -8.79 -23.58
N LEU A 21 25.41 -9.63 -22.72
CA LEU A 21 24.27 -9.27 -21.86
C LEU A 21 24.68 -8.65 -20.52
N LEU A 22 25.89 -8.93 -20.01
CA LEU A 22 26.38 -8.39 -18.75
C LEU A 22 26.35 -6.85 -18.64
N PRO A 23 26.74 -6.07 -19.68
CA PRO A 23 26.64 -4.61 -19.64
C PRO A 23 25.19 -4.11 -19.57
N GLN A 24 24.27 -4.78 -20.28
CA GLN A 24 22.85 -4.38 -20.32
C GLN A 24 22.21 -4.56 -18.94
N ILE A 25 22.44 -5.71 -18.30
CA ILE A 25 21.97 -5.99 -16.94
C ILE A 25 22.56 -4.98 -15.94
N ARG A 26 23.83 -4.60 -16.09
CA ARG A 26 24.49 -3.60 -15.23
C ARG A 26 23.87 -2.20 -15.37
N GLU A 27 23.54 -1.78 -16.58
CA GLU A 27 22.87 -0.49 -16.79
C GLU A 27 21.41 -0.52 -16.35
N GLU A 28 20.69 -1.64 -16.55
CA GLU A 28 19.30 -1.81 -16.09
C GLU A 28 19.19 -1.71 -14.57
N ILE A 29 20.06 -2.41 -13.83
CA ILE A 29 20.14 -2.31 -12.36
C ILE A 29 20.55 -0.89 -11.93
N ARG A 30 21.44 -0.23 -12.67
CA ARG A 30 21.88 1.14 -12.36
C ARG A 30 20.74 2.16 -12.54
N GLU A 31 19.97 2.04 -13.61
CA GLU A 31 18.83 2.93 -13.88
C GLU A 31 17.67 2.68 -12.89
N GLU A 32 17.44 1.44 -12.47
CA GLU A 32 16.50 1.12 -11.39
C GLU A 32 16.93 1.78 -10.06
N PHE A 33 18.21 1.71 -9.70
CA PHE A 33 18.73 2.34 -8.48
C PHE A 33 18.87 3.88 -8.58
N ARG A 34 19.14 4.43 -9.76
CA ARG A 34 19.17 5.88 -10.01
C ARG A 34 17.76 6.47 -9.94
N SER A 35 16.74 5.72 -10.40
CA SER A 35 15.33 6.08 -10.24
C SER A 35 14.86 5.96 -8.78
N GLY A 36 15.45 5.03 -8.02
CA GLY A 36 15.17 4.82 -6.60
C GLY A 36 15.98 5.68 -5.62
N SER A 37 17.03 6.38 -6.06
CA SER A 37 17.90 7.15 -5.15
C SER A 37 18.39 8.47 -5.72
N GLY A 38 17.74 9.54 -5.27
CA GLY A 38 18.40 10.82 -5.06
C GLY A 38 17.85 11.99 -5.87
N SER A 39 17.00 12.80 -5.24
CA SER A 39 17.25 14.24 -5.25
C SER A 39 16.51 14.93 -4.10
N SER A 40 17.27 15.24 -3.05
CA SER A 40 16.92 16.28 -2.08
C SER A 40 17.04 17.64 -2.77
N ASN A 41 16.06 18.00 -3.61
CA ASN A 41 15.93 19.36 -4.11
C ASN A 41 14.76 20.04 -3.40
N ALA A 42 15.11 20.81 -2.38
CA ALA A 42 14.27 21.86 -1.84
C ALA A 42 13.91 22.83 -2.97
N GLY A 43 12.64 22.83 -3.41
CA GLY A 43 12.14 23.72 -4.45
C GLY A 43 10.98 23.19 -5.30
N GLY A 44 10.65 21.90 -5.21
CA GLY A 44 9.46 21.32 -5.85
C GLY A 44 8.25 21.33 -4.93
N ASN A 45 7.04 21.39 -5.52
CA ASN A 45 5.81 21.06 -4.80
C ASN A 45 6.02 19.85 -3.89
N PRO A 46 5.49 19.85 -2.65
CA PRO A 46 5.62 18.68 -1.78
C PRO A 46 5.16 17.44 -2.55
N PRO A 47 5.88 16.30 -2.42
CA PRO A 47 5.51 15.07 -3.12
C PRO A 47 4.04 14.75 -2.85
N PRO A 48 3.29 14.25 -3.86
CA PRO A 48 1.88 13.88 -3.68
C PRO A 48 1.72 13.01 -2.44
N VAL A 49 0.82 13.40 -1.55
CA VAL A 49 0.60 12.64 -0.32
C VAL A 49 -0.02 11.31 -0.70
N THR A 50 0.70 10.21 -0.48
CA THR A 50 0.22 8.86 -0.78
C THR A 50 -0.37 8.22 0.47
N ILE A 51 -1.11 7.11 0.29
CA ILE A 51 -1.60 6.29 1.40
C ILE A 51 -0.46 5.84 2.34
N HIS A 52 0.76 5.61 1.84
CA HIS A 52 1.91 5.23 2.67
C HIS A 52 2.31 6.36 3.63
N THR A 53 2.37 7.60 3.14
CA THR A 53 2.66 8.77 3.97
C THR A 53 1.59 8.97 5.04
N TRP A 54 0.32 8.81 4.66
CA TRP A 54 -0.79 8.89 5.59
C TRP A 54 -0.75 7.78 6.65
N LEU A 55 -0.50 6.54 6.25
CA LEU A 55 -0.38 5.40 7.16
C LEU A 55 0.75 5.58 8.17
N GLU A 56 1.90 6.11 7.75
CA GLU A 56 3.02 6.39 8.66
C GLU A 56 2.64 7.43 9.72
N ARG A 57 2.02 8.54 9.31
CA ARG A 57 1.54 9.58 10.24
C ARG A 57 0.46 9.06 11.17
N PHE A 58 -0.48 8.29 10.63
CA PHE A 58 -1.56 7.67 11.37
C PHE A 58 -1.02 6.72 12.46
N ASN A 59 -0.09 5.82 12.12
CA ASN A 59 0.50 4.89 13.07
C ASN A 59 1.29 5.58 14.20
N LYS A 60 1.89 6.76 13.94
CA LYS A 60 2.54 7.57 14.99
C LYS A 60 1.54 8.07 16.05
N GLN A 61 0.26 8.21 15.72
CA GLN A 61 -0.80 8.57 16.66
C GLN A 61 -1.32 7.39 17.49
N LYS A 62 -0.81 6.17 17.25
CA LYS A 62 -1.20 4.93 17.95
C LYS A 62 -2.72 4.70 17.98
N PRO A 63 -3.38 4.66 16.81
CA PRO A 63 -4.81 4.50 16.71
C PRO A 63 -5.27 3.17 17.33
N HIS A 64 -6.37 3.21 18.07
CA HIS A 64 -6.95 2.01 18.66
C HIS A 64 -7.52 1.06 17.59
N SER A 65 -7.24 -0.23 17.73
CA SER A 65 -7.89 -1.27 16.93
C SER A 65 -9.34 -1.46 17.37
N PHE A 66 -10.20 -1.90 16.46
CA PHE A 66 -11.60 -2.21 16.74
C PHE A 66 -11.94 -3.63 16.33
N GLU A 67 -12.47 -4.42 17.27
CA GLU A 67 -12.90 -5.80 17.03
C GLU A 67 -14.42 -5.92 17.03
N LYS A 68 -15.06 -5.31 18.02
CA LYS A 68 -16.52 -5.28 18.23
C LYS A 68 -16.86 -4.17 19.23
N ALA A 69 -18.09 -3.70 19.19
CA ALA A 69 -18.69 -2.92 20.26
C ALA A 69 -19.49 -3.84 21.19
N THR A 70 -19.44 -3.61 22.50
CA THR A 70 -20.32 -4.32 23.45
C THR A 70 -21.59 -3.54 23.73
N VAL A 71 -21.49 -2.21 23.65
CA VAL A 71 -22.58 -1.25 23.74
C VAL A 71 -22.41 -0.16 22.67
N PRO A 72 -23.48 0.52 22.23
CA PRO A 72 -23.40 1.51 21.14
C PRO A 72 -22.33 2.59 21.35
N VAL A 73 -22.17 3.05 22.59
CA VAL A 73 -21.20 4.09 22.95
C VAL A 73 -19.73 3.67 22.69
N ASP A 74 -19.42 2.37 22.67
CA ASP A 74 -18.07 1.89 22.32
C ASP A 74 -17.72 2.21 20.86
N ALA A 75 -18.69 2.03 19.96
CA ALA A 75 -18.55 2.34 18.54
C ALA A 75 -18.41 3.86 18.32
N GLU A 76 -19.23 4.66 19.02
CA GLU A 76 -19.16 6.12 18.99
C GLU A 76 -17.81 6.65 19.50
N ASN A 77 -17.32 6.11 20.61
CA ASN A 77 -16.02 6.45 21.16
C ASN A 77 -14.87 6.10 20.20
N TRP A 78 -14.97 4.96 19.52
CA TRP A 78 -13.97 4.57 18.53
C TRP A 78 -13.96 5.50 17.31
N ILE A 79 -15.13 5.84 16.76
CA ILE A 79 -15.24 6.83 15.66
C ILE A 79 -14.68 8.18 16.10
N SER A 80 -15.06 8.66 17.28
CA SER A 80 -14.55 9.94 17.83
C SER A 80 -13.03 9.94 17.99
N HIS A 81 -12.45 8.80 18.39
CA HIS A 81 -11.00 8.63 18.49
C HIS A 81 -10.32 8.68 17.12
N MET A 82 -10.88 8.01 16.11
CA MET A 82 -10.37 8.08 14.73
C MET A 82 -10.46 9.50 14.16
N GLU A 83 -11.59 10.19 14.33
CA GLU A 83 -11.80 11.56 13.84
C GLU A 83 -10.82 12.54 14.49
N LYS A 84 -10.59 12.43 15.80
CA LYS A 84 -9.58 13.24 16.50
C LYS A 84 -8.19 13.06 15.89
N ILE A 85 -7.81 11.84 15.52
CA ILE A 85 -6.53 11.56 14.87
C ILE A 85 -6.49 12.18 13.48
N PHE A 86 -7.55 12.00 12.68
CA PHE A 86 -7.65 12.55 11.33
C PHE A 86 -7.58 14.07 11.32
N ASP A 87 -8.23 14.74 12.28
CA ASP A 87 -8.20 16.19 12.42
C ASP A 87 -6.79 16.70 12.74
N VAL A 88 -6.09 16.04 13.69
CA VAL A 88 -4.73 16.41 14.09
C VAL A 88 -3.73 16.30 12.93
N MET A 89 -3.88 15.29 12.07
CA MET A 89 -2.99 15.07 10.93
C MET A 89 -3.43 15.78 9.65
N GLY A 90 -4.62 16.40 9.64
CA GLY A 90 -5.22 17.01 8.44
C GLY A 90 -5.55 15.99 7.35
N CYS A 91 -5.99 14.78 7.72
CA CYS A 91 -6.24 13.68 6.79
C CYS A 91 -7.34 14.05 5.79
N GLU A 92 -7.03 13.88 4.51
CA GLU A 92 -8.02 14.01 3.43
C GLU A 92 -9.06 12.90 3.52
N ASP A 93 -10.30 13.20 3.11
CA ASP A 93 -11.44 12.30 3.31
C ASP A 93 -11.28 10.95 2.60
N ASP A 94 -10.71 10.97 1.40
CA ASP A 94 -10.44 9.81 0.55
C ASP A 94 -9.60 8.72 1.26
N PHE A 95 -8.78 9.10 2.25
CA PHE A 95 -7.94 8.17 2.99
C PHE A 95 -8.51 7.75 4.34
N LYS A 96 -9.48 8.48 4.92
CA LYS A 96 -9.99 8.22 6.27
C LYS A 96 -10.59 6.83 6.40
N THR A 97 -11.45 6.43 5.45
CA THR A 97 -12.07 5.10 5.43
C THR A 97 -11.01 4.00 5.37
N ILE A 98 -10.00 4.16 4.51
CA ILE A 98 -8.92 3.18 4.34
C ILE A 98 -8.11 3.02 5.63
N LEU A 99 -7.75 4.14 6.27
CA LEU A 99 -6.99 4.14 7.53
C LEU A 99 -7.80 3.58 8.71
N ALA A 100 -9.10 3.88 8.80
CA ALA A 100 -9.97 3.34 9.84
C ALA A 100 -10.14 1.82 9.68
N VAL A 101 -10.37 1.34 8.46
CA VAL A 101 -10.47 -0.09 8.13
C VAL A 101 -9.17 -0.83 8.45
N TYR A 102 -8.01 -0.21 8.24
CA TYR A 102 -6.71 -0.77 8.63
C TYR A 102 -6.66 -1.12 10.14
N LYS A 103 -7.48 -0.48 10.97
CA LYS A 103 -7.59 -0.74 12.41
C LYS A 103 -8.65 -1.75 12.81
N PHE A 104 -9.41 -2.30 11.86
CA PHE A 104 -10.28 -3.41 12.15
C PHE A 104 -9.50 -4.71 12.39
N VAL A 105 -9.92 -5.45 13.40
CA VAL A 105 -9.41 -6.77 13.74
C VAL A 105 -10.57 -7.73 14.00
N GLY A 106 -10.30 -9.04 14.07
CA GLY A 106 -11.28 -10.07 14.41
C GLY A 106 -12.61 -9.93 13.66
N ASN A 107 -13.72 -9.81 14.41
CA ASN A 107 -15.07 -9.78 13.86
C ASN A 107 -15.33 -8.58 12.94
N ALA A 108 -14.90 -7.37 13.33
CA ALA A 108 -15.03 -6.18 12.50
C ALA A 108 -14.32 -6.33 11.15
N LEU A 109 -13.12 -6.92 11.14
CA LEU A 109 -12.39 -7.16 9.90
C LEU A 109 -13.08 -8.21 9.02
N ALA A 110 -13.60 -9.27 9.62
CA ALA A 110 -14.35 -10.31 8.91
C ALA A 110 -15.63 -9.73 8.26
N TRP A 111 -16.38 -8.95 9.03
CA TRP A 111 -17.56 -8.23 8.54
C TRP A 111 -17.22 -7.29 7.38
N TRP A 112 -16.20 -6.45 7.52
CA TRP A 112 -15.81 -5.51 6.48
C TRP A 112 -15.40 -6.20 5.19
N LYS A 113 -14.63 -7.30 5.28
CA LYS A 113 -14.25 -8.10 4.11
C LYS A 113 -15.47 -8.65 3.37
N ALA A 114 -16.43 -9.22 4.11
CA ALA A 114 -17.66 -9.75 3.53
C ALA A 114 -18.50 -8.64 2.87
N TYR A 115 -18.66 -7.50 3.56
CA TYR A 115 -19.42 -6.36 3.06
C TYR A 115 -18.79 -5.76 1.80
N LYS A 116 -17.48 -5.51 1.83
CA LYS A 116 -16.72 -5.01 0.67
C LYS A 116 -16.86 -5.95 -0.53
N GLN A 117 -16.73 -7.27 -0.32
CA GLN A 117 -16.90 -8.25 -1.39
C GLN A 117 -18.31 -8.19 -2.00
N ALA A 118 -19.34 -8.05 -1.17
CA ALA A 118 -20.73 -7.95 -1.64
C ALA A 118 -21.03 -6.66 -2.42
N LYS A 119 -20.19 -5.62 -2.29
CA LYS A 119 -20.36 -4.33 -2.94
C LYS A 119 -19.51 -4.12 -4.20
N GLY A 120 -18.69 -5.10 -4.59
CA GLY A 120 -17.83 -5.01 -5.78
C GLY A 120 -16.32 -4.94 -5.48
N GLY A 121 -15.89 -5.19 -4.25
CA GLY A 121 -14.47 -5.34 -3.91
C GLY A 121 -13.72 -4.02 -3.76
N ASP A 122 -12.47 -3.99 -4.21
CA ASP A 122 -11.57 -2.84 -4.02
C ASP A 122 -11.97 -1.60 -4.85
N GLU A 123 -12.63 -1.81 -5.99
CA GLU A 123 -13.18 -0.71 -6.81
C GLU A 123 -14.31 0.03 -6.08
N TRP A 124 -15.10 -0.67 -5.28
CA TRP A 124 -16.11 -0.01 -4.45
C TRP A 124 -15.46 0.77 -3.32
N LEU A 125 -14.42 0.22 -2.68
CA LEU A 125 -13.75 0.84 -1.54
C LEU A 125 -13.25 2.26 -1.83
N VAL A 126 -12.70 2.50 -3.02
CA VAL A 126 -12.18 3.83 -3.40
C VAL A 126 -13.27 4.90 -3.53
N THR A 127 -14.55 4.49 -3.59
CA THR A 127 -15.70 5.40 -3.65
C THR A 127 -16.31 5.72 -2.29
N VAL A 128 -15.89 5.01 -1.22
CA VAL A 128 -16.50 5.11 0.11
C VAL A 128 -15.94 6.30 0.87
N THR A 129 -16.71 7.40 0.87
CA THR A 129 -16.43 8.57 1.71
C THR A 129 -16.47 8.24 3.20
N TRP A 130 -15.84 9.07 4.04
CA TRP A 130 -15.89 8.88 5.50
C TRP A 130 -17.33 8.96 6.03
N ALA A 131 -18.14 9.84 5.47
CA ALA A 131 -19.54 9.99 5.84
C ALA A 131 -20.35 8.72 5.55
N ASP A 132 -20.14 8.09 4.39
CA ASP A 132 -20.84 6.85 4.05
C ASP A 132 -20.32 5.68 4.89
N PHE A 133 -19.01 5.61 5.13
CA PHE A 133 -18.45 4.65 6.09
C PHE A 133 -19.13 4.74 7.46
N LYS A 134 -19.26 5.94 8.04
CA LYS A 134 -19.92 6.10 9.35
C LYS A 134 -21.37 5.63 9.33
N LYS A 135 -22.15 5.97 8.29
CA LYS A 135 -23.52 5.46 8.16
C LYS A 135 -23.52 3.94 8.18
N LEU A 136 -22.62 3.30 7.42
CA LEU A 136 -22.51 1.85 7.34
C LEU A 136 -22.06 1.20 8.65
N PHE A 137 -21.14 1.86 9.38
CA PHE A 137 -20.58 1.36 10.63
C PHE A 137 -21.60 1.30 11.77
N PHE A 138 -22.65 2.16 11.70
CA PHE A 138 -23.72 2.20 12.69
C PHE A 138 -25.04 1.54 12.22
N LEU A 139 -25.03 0.85 11.06
CA LEU A 139 -26.15 -0.01 10.63
C LEU A 139 -26.23 -1.28 11.48
#